data_AF-A0A0B1T985-F1
#
_entry.id   AF-A0A0B1T985-F1
#
_cell.length_a   1.000
_cell.length_b   1.000
_cell.length_c   1.000
_cell.angle_alpha   90.00
_cell.angle_beta   90.00
_cell.angle_gamma   90.00
#
_symmetry.space_group_name_H-M   'P 1'
#
loop_
_entity.id
_entity.type
_entity.pdbx_description
1 polymer ?
#
loop_
_entity_poly.entity_id
_entity_poly.type
_entity_poly.pdbx_seq_one_letter_code
_entity_poly.pdbx_strand_id
1 'polypeptide(L)'
;MRVGVKYPKESNVLAAVRVFAQFLRWMQTESLHIAMSPTSAEVEQMLKIVPSSQRFSCKSFGIETKNPALVKFFLRHLQPGCSLVINEYTQLDGDECILDHEFFDSDIAKLSPCMSFNGMTEVTDDQLLHLQADTVFLVGRHITSRAVNQIILEWFEGKRKIVQMFFDAIQNPSEEEVLANLDPECFRTAEELLDIVTEVSQWRVRELSRPWVGVQNKIGMAMIVKVGKHSCSLINLDLK
;
A
#
# COMPACT_ATOMS: atom_id res chain seq x y z
N MET A 1 7.61 -33.80 27.38
CA MET A 1 7.18 -32.76 28.34
C MET A 1 7.15 -31.42 27.62
N ARG A 2 6.00 -30.74 27.50
CA ARG A 2 5.97 -29.36 27.01
C ARG A 2 6.25 -28.44 28.20
N VAL A 3 7.48 -27.95 28.30
CA VAL A 3 7.87 -26.91 29.27
C VAL A 3 7.46 -25.57 28.67
N GLY A 4 6.51 -24.88 29.29
CA GLY A 4 6.01 -23.59 28.81
C GLY A 4 4.97 -23.00 29.76
N VAL A 5 4.90 -21.67 29.81
CA VAL A 5 3.87 -20.95 30.58
C VAL A 5 2.51 -21.27 29.97
N LYS A 6 1.55 -21.70 30.81
CA LYS A 6 0.17 -21.98 30.38
C LYS A 6 -0.73 -20.81 30.80
N TYR A 7 -1.59 -20.38 29.88
CA TYR A 7 -2.62 -19.37 30.13
C TYR A 7 -4.01 -20.03 30.03
N PRO A 8 -4.44 -20.82 31.04
CA PRO A 8 -5.63 -21.66 30.94
C PRO A 8 -6.96 -20.89 30.83
N LYS A 9 -6.94 -19.57 31.06
CA LYS A 9 -8.11 -18.68 31.00
C LYS A 9 -8.10 -17.74 29.78
N GLU A 10 -7.08 -17.84 28.92
CA GLU A 10 -6.92 -16.95 27.76
C GLU A 10 -7.09 -17.76 26.47
N SER A 11 -7.55 -17.10 25.41
CA SER A 11 -7.48 -17.70 24.07
C SER A 11 -6.02 -17.79 23.61
N ASN A 12 -5.74 -18.65 22.63
CA ASN A 12 -4.41 -18.76 22.05
C ASN A 12 -3.90 -17.42 21.48
N VAL A 13 -4.81 -16.58 20.97
CA VAL A 13 -4.47 -15.26 20.43
C VAL A 13 -3.98 -14.34 21.55
N LEU A 14 -4.72 -14.23 22.65
CA LEU A 14 -4.34 -13.36 23.77
C LEU A 14 -3.03 -13.82 24.42
N ALA A 15 -2.84 -15.12 24.56
CA ALA A 15 -1.58 -15.69 25.04
C ALA A 15 -0.41 -15.33 24.11
N ALA A 16 -0.58 -15.45 22.78
CA ALA A 16 0.44 -15.07 21.81
C ALA A 16 0.78 -13.57 21.87
N VAL A 17 -0.24 -12.71 21.96
CA VAL A 17 -0.07 -11.25 22.07
C VAL A 17 0.66 -10.87 23.36
N ARG A 18 0.36 -11.55 24.47
CA ARG A 18 1.05 -11.32 25.74
C ARG A 18 2.53 -11.67 25.66
N VAL A 19 2.87 -12.78 25.03
CA VAL A 19 4.26 -13.15 24.78
C VAL A 19 4.92 -12.11 23.87
N PHE A 20 4.26 -11.74 22.76
CA PHE A 20 4.74 -10.71 21.84
C PHE A 20 5.01 -9.36 22.53
N ALA A 21 4.12 -8.93 23.43
CA ALA A 21 4.25 -7.70 24.21
C ALA A 21 5.55 -7.63 25.03
N GLN A 22 6.00 -8.78 25.55
CA GLN A 22 7.26 -8.85 26.29
C GLN A 22 8.46 -8.57 25.38
N PHE A 23 8.39 -8.98 24.11
CA PHE A 23 9.47 -8.80 23.14
C PHE A 23 9.45 -7.47 22.40
N LEU A 24 8.29 -6.82 22.30
CA LEU A 24 8.09 -5.58 21.56
C LEU A 24 9.15 -4.49 21.84
N ARG A 25 9.56 -4.34 23.10
CA ARG A 25 10.54 -3.31 23.51
C ARG A 25 11.98 -3.55 23.03
N TRP A 26 12.29 -4.76 22.60
CA TRP A 26 13.61 -5.14 22.10
C TRP A 26 13.59 -5.43 20.60
N MET A 27 12.42 -5.25 19.96
CA MET A 27 12.22 -5.61 18.57
C MET A 27 12.77 -4.51 17.66
N GLN A 28 13.94 -4.77 17.10
CA GLN A 28 14.46 -4.09 15.91
C GLN A 28 14.64 -5.17 14.85
N THR A 29 13.68 -5.30 13.96
CA THR A 29 13.66 -6.39 12.97
C THR A 29 13.67 -5.83 11.56
N GLU A 30 14.26 -6.58 10.64
CA GLU A 30 14.18 -6.29 9.20
C GLU A 30 12.71 -6.33 8.75
N SER A 31 11.99 -7.38 9.14
CA SER A 31 10.58 -7.58 8.83
C SER A 31 9.83 -8.15 10.02
N LEU A 32 8.58 -7.73 10.19
CA LEU A 32 7.62 -8.31 11.12
C LEU A 32 6.35 -8.66 10.33
N HIS A 33 5.95 -9.92 10.34
CA HIS A 33 4.70 -10.37 9.74
C HIS A 33 3.79 -10.98 10.79
N ILE A 34 2.50 -10.60 10.75
CA ILE A 34 1.50 -11.02 11.71
C ILE A 34 0.33 -11.67 10.97
N ALA A 35 0.12 -12.96 11.22
CA ALA A 35 -0.97 -13.74 10.64
C ALA A 35 -1.91 -14.21 11.75
N MET A 36 -3.06 -13.55 11.92
CA MET A 36 -4.09 -14.00 12.87
C MET A 36 -5.47 -13.39 12.59
N SER A 37 -6.52 -14.08 13.02
CA SER A 37 -7.92 -13.68 12.82
C SER A 37 -8.69 -13.65 14.14
N PRO A 38 -8.39 -12.69 15.04
CA PRO A 38 -9.13 -12.52 16.29
C PRO A 38 -10.54 -12.00 16.06
N THR A 39 -11.40 -12.28 17.01
CA THR A 39 -12.68 -11.56 17.18
C THR A 39 -12.43 -10.12 17.66
N SER A 40 -13.37 -9.21 17.43
CA SER A 40 -13.25 -7.81 17.90
C SER A 40 -13.11 -7.73 19.43
N ALA A 41 -13.80 -8.60 20.17
CA ALA A 41 -13.67 -8.71 21.62
C ALA A 41 -12.26 -9.13 22.09
N GLU A 42 -11.56 -9.97 21.30
CA GLU A 42 -10.16 -10.30 21.58
C GLU A 42 -9.25 -9.10 21.29
N VAL A 43 -9.47 -8.35 20.21
CA VAL A 43 -8.71 -7.13 19.92
C VAL A 43 -8.86 -6.10 21.04
N GLU A 44 -10.06 -5.91 21.59
CA GLU A 44 -10.28 -5.05 22.76
C GLU A 44 -9.50 -5.50 24.00
N GLN A 45 -9.37 -6.81 24.21
CA GLN A 45 -8.56 -7.37 25.30
C GLN A 45 -7.06 -7.19 25.04
N MET A 46 -6.61 -7.26 23.78
CA MET A 46 -5.22 -6.99 23.42
C MET A 46 -4.78 -5.56 23.82
N LEU A 47 -5.70 -4.58 23.79
CA LEU A 47 -5.45 -3.21 24.26
C LEU A 47 -5.05 -3.13 25.74
N LYS A 48 -5.51 -4.10 26.54
CA LYS A 48 -5.19 -4.20 27.96
C LYS A 48 -3.85 -4.89 28.21
N ILE A 49 -3.35 -5.62 27.21
CA ILE A 49 -2.10 -6.38 27.28
C ILE A 49 -0.91 -5.52 26.85
N VAL A 50 -1.06 -4.76 25.77
CA VAL A 50 0.02 -3.94 25.21
C VAL A 50 -0.18 -2.46 25.58
N PRO A 51 0.71 -1.86 26.39
CA PRO A 51 0.63 -0.46 26.75
C PRO A 51 0.64 0.46 25.52
N SER A 52 -0.22 1.49 25.52
CA SER A 52 -0.32 2.47 24.43
C SER A 52 0.94 3.30 24.20
N SER A 53 1.88 3.32 25.15
CA SER A 53 3.20 3.95 25.02
C SER A 53 4.23 3.06 24.33
N GLN A 54 3.98 1.76 24.23
CA GLN A 54 4.93 0.84 23.63
C GLN A 54 4.97 1.01 22.12
N ARG A 55 6.17 1.10 21.57
CA ARG A 55 6.42 1.23 20.14
C ARG A 55 7.42 0.19 19.68
N PHE A 56 7.37 -0.17 18.40
CA PHE A 56 8.36 -1.00 17.74
C PHE A 56 8.70 -0.43 16.37
N SER A 57 9.86 -0.81 15.87
CA SER A 57 10.38 -0.39 14.57
C SER A 57 10.76 -1.62 13.75
N CYS A 58 10.40 -1.59 12.48
CA CYS A 58 10.88 -2.55 11.49
C CYS A 58 10.96 -1.87 10.13
N LYS A 59 11.69 -2.45 9.16
CA LYS A 59 11.71 -1.90 7.80
C LYS A 59 10.45 -2.28 7.02
N SER A 60 9.91 -3.48 7.28
CA SER A 60 8.70 -3.98 6.65
C SER A 60 7.74 -4.59 7.68
N PHE A 61 6.50 -4.12 7.68
CA PHE A 61 5.42 -4.61 8.52
C PHE A 61 4.34 -5.23 7.65
N GLY A 62 4.10 -6.52 7.87
CA GLY A 62 3.07 -7.31 7.23
C GLY A 62 1.98 -7.71 8.21
N ILE A 63 0.72 -7.62 7.79
CA ILE A 63 -0.40 -8.20 8.54
C ILE A 63 -1.39 -8.89 7.61
N GLU A 64 -1.76 -10.11 7.98
CA GLU A 64 -2.81 -10.90 7.37
C GLU A 64 -3.92 -11.13 8.39
N THR A 65 -5.11 -10.60 8.12
CA THR A 65 -6.25 -10.70 9.02
C THR A 65 -7.59 -10.51 8.31
N LYS A 66 -8.69 -10.93 8.93
CA LYS A 66 -10.06 -10.58 8.53
C LYS A 66 -10.68 -9.50 9.42
N ASN A 67 -9.94 -9.01 10.40
CA ASN A 67 -10.45 -8.07 11.38
C ASN A 67 -9.69 -6.73 11.27
N PRO A 68 -10.29 -5.70 10.65
CA PRO A 68 -9.66 -4.38 10.52
C PRO A 68 -9.22 -3.78 11.86
N ALA A 69 -9.89 -4.12 12.98
CA ALA A 69 -9.49 -3.64 14.30
C ALA A 69 -8.09 -4.13 14.70
N LEU A 70 -7.66 -5.31 14.21
CA LEU A 70 -6.31 -5.81 14.46
C LEU A 70 -5.26 -5.00 13.71
N VAL A 71 -5.56 -4.57 12.48
CA VAL A 71 -4.68 -3.69 11.71
C VAL A 71 -4.47 -2.37 12.47
N LYS A 72 -5.56 -1.72 12.87
CA LYS A 72 -5.54 -0.51 13.70
C LYS A 72 -4.83 -0.74 15.04
N PHE A 73 -4.94 -1.95 15.61
CA PHE A 73 -4.19 -2.33 16.80
C PHE A 73 -2.69 -2.22 16.59
N PHE A 74 -2.11 -2.89 15.59
CA PHE A 74 -0.65 -2.86 15.44
C PHE A 74 -0.12 -1.53 14.92
N LEU A 75 -0.86 -0.84 14.04
CA LEU A 75 -0.43 0.44 13.49
C LEU A 75 -0.19 1.50 14.58
N ARG A 76 -0.97 1.50 15.68
CA ARG A 76 -0.75 2.43 16.80
C ARG A 76 0.59 2.25 17.52
N HIS A 77 1.18 1.06 17.39
CA HIS A 77 2.44 0.68 18.02
C HIS A 77 3.63 0.73 17.05
N LEU A 78 3.38 0.88 15.74
CA LEU A 78 4.41 0.97 14.73
C LEU A 78 5.04 2.38 14.73
N GLN A 79 6.34 2.48 14.48
CA GLN A 79 7.00 3.75 14.19
C GLN A 79 6.91 4.12 12.70
N PRO A 80 6.85 5.41 12.33
CA PRO A 80 6.84 5.84 10.93
C PRO A 80 8.09 5.40 10.15
N GLY A 81 7.98 5.34 8.82
CA GLY A 81 9.09 4.96 7.93
C GLY A 81 9.15 3.48 7.54
N CYS A 82 8.19 2.67 8.01
CA CYS A 82 8.10 1.25 7.70
C CYS A 82 7.28 1.01 6.42
N SER A 83 7.74 0.11 5.53
CA SER A 83 6.90 -0.41 4.44
C SER A 83 5.73 -1.21 5.01
N LEU A 84 4.55 -1.08 4.39
CA LEU A 84 3.31 -1.65 4.89
C LEU A 84 2.72 -2.64 3.89
N VAL A 85 2.47 -3.86 4.34
CA VAL A 85 1.77 -4.90 3.58
C VAL A 85 0.58 -5.37 4.40
N ILE A 86 -0.62 -5.04 3.96
CA ILE A 86 -1.86 -5.36 4.69
C ILE A 86 -2.71 -6.20 3.77
N ASN A 87 -2.83 -7.48 4.09
CA ASN A 87 -3.54 -8.44 3.27
C ASN A 87 -4.77 -8.95 4.02
N GLU A 88 -5.90 -8.98 3.34
CA GLU A 88 -7.06 -9.64 3.85
C GLU A 88 -7.08 -11.13 3.48
N TYR A 89 -7.32 -12.02 4.47
CA TYR A 89 -7.26 -13.48 4.30
C TYR A 89 -8.27 -14.05 3.29
N THR A 90 -9.35 -13.31 3.02
CA THR A 90 -10.40 -13.66 2.06
C THR A 90 -11.09 -12.37 1.66
N GLN A 91 -11.16 -12.05 0.36
CA GLN A 91 -11.95 -10.93 -0.17
C GLN A 91 -13.27 -10.82 0.62
N LEU A 92 -13.44 -9.76 1.41
CA LEU A 92 -14.70 -9.54 2.11
C LEU A 92 -15.82 -9.46 1.09
N ASP A 93 -16.86 -10.25 1.29
CA ASP A 93 -18.18 -10.08 0.66
C ASP A 93 -18.92 -8.84 1.23
N GLY A 94 -18.20 -7.84 1.75
CA GLY A 94 -18.75 -6.70 2.48
C GLY A 94 -18.04 -5.38 2.19
N ASP A 95 -18.79 -4.29 2.27
CA ASP A 95 -18.35 -2.91 2.03
C ASP A 95 -17.44 -2.32 3.14
N GLU A 96 -16.96 -3.14 4.09
CA GLU A 96 -16.14 -2.65 5.20
C GLU A 96 -14.70 -2.37 4.76
N CYS A 97 -14.24 -1.14 5.01
CA CYS A 97 -12.88 -0.73 4.69
C CYS A 97 -11.88 -1.21 5.74
N ILE A 98 -10.75 -1.73 5.28
CA ILE A 98 -9.66 -2.20 6.15
C ILE A 98 -8.92 -1.02 6.82
N LEU A 99 -8.89 0.12 6.13
CA LEU A 99 -8.26 1.36 6.58
C LEU A 99 -9.15 2.56 6.22
N ASP A 100 -9.25 3.50 7.16
CA ASP A 100 -10.09 4.69 7.08
C ASP A 100 -9.28 5.96 6.78
N HIS A 101 -9.97 7.09 6.65
CA HIS A 101 -9.36 8.41 6.43
C HIS A 101 -8.31 8.77 7.49
N GLU A 102 -8.57 8.48 8.77
CA GLU A 102 -7.67 8.84 9.88
C GLU A 102 -6.30 8.18 9.74
N PHE A 103 -6.27 6.93 9.26
CA PHE A 103 -5.01 6.25 8.97
C PHE A 103 -4.17 6.98 7.93
N PHE A 104 -4.77 7.42 6.82
CA PHE A 104 -4.03 8.09 5.73
C PHE A 104 -3.53 9.48 6.12
N ASP A 105 -4.10 10.10 7.16
CA ASP A 105 -3.60 11.33 7.73
C ASP A 105 -2.43 11.15 8.71
N SER A 106 -2.15 9.91 9.13
CA SER A 106 -1.09 9.61 10.08
C SER A 106 0.31 9.67 9.45
N ASP A 107 1.32 9.93 10.29
CA ASP A 107 2.73 9.84 9.90
C ASP A 107 3.13 8.43 9.45
N ILE A 108 2.45 7.40 9.94
CA ILE A 108 2.67 6.00 9.54
C ILE A 108 2.38 5.81 8.05
N ALA A 109 1.26 6.36 7.58
CA ALA A 109 0.92 6.34 6.17
C ALA A 109 1.84 7.30 5.39
N LYS A 110 1.89 8.58 5.76
CA LYS A 110 2.60 9.61 4.98
C LYS A 110 4.07 9.31 4.75
N LEU A 111 4.75 8.74 5.75
CA LEU A 111 6.19 8.44 5.70
C LEU A 111 6.51 6.99 5.29
N SER A 112 5.52 6.17 4.98
CA SER A 112 5.79 4.81 4.52
C SER A 112 6.36 4.84 3.09
N PRO A 113 7.50 4.18 2.83
CA PRO A 113 8.11 4.15 1.50
C PRO A 113 7.39 3.21 0.52
N CYS A 114 6.60 2.27 1.02
CA CYS A 114 5.87 1.29 0.22
C CYS A 114 4.58 0.87 0.91
N MET A 115 3.48 0.85 0.16
CA MET A 115 2.18 0.39 0.65
C MET A 115 1.59 -0.65 -0.30
N SER A 116 1.13 -1.77 0.25
CA SER A 116 0.39 -2.78 -0.49
C SER A 116 -0.78 -3.26 0.35
N PHE A 117 -1.98 -2.75 0.05
CA PHE A 117 -3.19 -3.10 0.78
C PHE A 117 -4.14 -3.87 -0.13
N ASN A 118 -4.40 -5.12 0.25
CA ASN A 118 -5.37 -5.98 -0.39
C ASN A 118 -6.66 -5.96 0.44
N GLY A 119 -7.45 -4.90 0.26
CA GLY A 119 -8.72 -4.63 0.93
C GLY A 119 -9.20 -3.21 0.59
N MET A 120 -10.52 -2.95 0.65
CA MET A 120 -11.08 -1.62 0.35
C MET A 120 -10.57 -0.59 1.36
N THR A 121 -10.22 0.61 0.88
CA THR A 121 -9.76 1.72 1.72
C THR A 121 -10.55 2.99 1.46
N GLU A 122 -10.59 3.87 2.46
CA GLU A 122 -11.24 5.18 2.34
C GLU A 122 -10.29 6.29 1.88
N VAL A 123 -9.13 5.96 1.29
CA VAL A 123 -8.18 7.01 0.86
C VAL A 123 -8.83 7.97 -0.13
N THR A 124 -8.76 9.26 0.15
CA THR A 124 -9.22 10.31 -0.77
C THR A 124 -8.10 10.75 -1.70
N ASP A 125 -8.45 11.43 -2.79
CA ASP A 125 -7.49 12.12 -3.66
C ASP A 125 -6.45 12.94 -2.88
N ASP A 126 -6.91 13.82 -1.99
CA ASP A 126 -6.03 14.74 -1.28
C ASP A 126 -5.09 13.96 -0.36
N GLN A 127 -5.59 12.94 0.34
CA GLN A 127 -4.77 12.09 1.20
C GLN A 127 -3.74 11.28 0.40
N LEU A 128 -4.13 10.74 -0.76
CA LEU A 128 -3.25 10.00 -1.66
C LEU A 128 -2.07 10.86 -2.14
N LEU A 129 -2.31 12.13 -2.45
CA LEU A 129 -1.27 13.06 -2.89
C LEU A 129 -0.22 13.32 -1.80
N HIS A 130 -0.58 13.29 -0.53
CA HIS A 130 0.34 13.49 0.59
C HIS A 130 1.20 12.25 0.94
N LEU A 131 0.92 11.08 0.34
CA LEU A 131 1.72 9.88 0.57
C LEU A 131 3.09 10.00 -0.13
N GLN A 132 4.18 9.74 0.58
CA GLN A 132 5.54 9.78 0.02
C GLN A 132 6.02 8.44 -0.55
N ALA A 133 5.14 7.44 -0.60
CA ALA A 133 5.48 6.09 -1.04
C ALA A 133 5.86 6.08 -2.53
N ASP A 134 6.99 5.45 -2.84
CA ASP A 134 7.43 5.20 -4.22
C ASP A 134 6.62 4.07 -4.86
N THR A 135 6.11 3.15 -4.02
CA THR A 135 5.33 1.99 -4.43
C THR A 135 4.00 1.93 -3.69
N VAL A 136 2.90 1.87 -4.43
CA VAL A 136 1.54 1.91 -3.87
C VAL A 136 0.63 0.90 -4.57
N PHE A 137 0.03 0.00 -3.82
CA PHE A 137 -1.06 -0.86 -4.29
C PHE A 137 -2.25 -0.67 -3.35
N LEU A 138 -3.32 -0.07 -3.85
CA LEU A 138 -4.49 0.29 -3.05
C LEU A 138 -5.78 0.01 -3.82
N VAL A 139 -6.82 -0.34 -3.08
CA VAL A 139 -8.20 -0.34 -3.56
C VAL A 139 -8.89 0.85 -2.89
N GLY A 140 -9.42 1.79 -3.67
CA GLY A 140 -9.92 3.06 -3.13
C GLY A 140 -11.02 3.68 -3.98
N ARG A 141 -12.25 3.66 -3.44
CA ARG A 141 -13.44 4.20 -4.12
C ARG A 141 -13.53 5.72 -4.18
N HIS A 142 -12.67 6.43 -3.45
CA HIS A 142 -12.62 7.89 -3.39
C HIS A 142 -11.46 8.49 -4.17
N ILE A 143 -10.72 7.65 -4.90
CA ILE A 143 -9.67 8.06 -5.84
C ILE A 143 -10.33 8.35 -7.20
N THR A 144 -9.95 9.47 -7.81
CA THR A 144 -10.43 9.91 -9.12
C THR A 144 -9.27 10.10 -10.11
N SER A 145 -9.58 10.33 -11.38
CA SER A 145 -8.60 10.72 -12.40
C SER A 145 -7.74 11.92 -11.97
N ARG A 146 -8.29 12.84 -11.17
CA ARG A 146 -7.62 14.07 -10.71
C ARG A 146 -6.37 13.76 -9.90
N ALA A 147 -6.46 12.89 -8.89
CA ALA A 147 -5.29 12.55 -8.08
C ALA A 147 -4.24 11.79 -8.90
N VAL A 148 -4.67 10.86 -9.76
CA VAL A 148 -3.77 10.11 -10.63
C VAL A 148 -3.02 11.06 -11.59
N ASN A 149 -3.74 11.99 -12.23
CA ASN A 149 -3.14 12.99 -13.10
C ASN A 149 -2.10 13.84 -12.36
N GLN A 150 -2.45 14.33 -11.16
CA GLN A 150 -1.52 15.12 -10.35
C GLN A 150 -0.26 14.33 -9.95
N ILE A 151 -0.39 13.05 -9.61
CA ILE A 151 0.75 12.15 -9.35
C ILE A 151 1.66 12.04 -10.59
N ILE A 152 1.06 11.86 -11.77
CA ILE A 152 1.81 11.78 -13.04
C ILE A 152 2.55 13.09 -13.30
N LEU A 153 1.91 14.24 -13.11
CA LEU A 153 2.52 15.56 -13.30
C LEU A 153 3.68 15.79 -12.32
N GLU A 154 3.53 15.42 -11.05
CA GLU A 154 4.60 15.50 -10.05
C GLU A 154 5.80 14.62 -10.42
N TRP A 155 5.56 13.42 -10.94
CA TRP A 155 6.62 12.55 -11.45
C TRP A 155 7.27 13.12 -12.71
N PHE A 156 6.47 13.66 -13.63
CA PHE A 156 6.94 14.27 -14.87
C PHE A 156 7.87 15.47 -14.61
N GLU A 157 7.59 16.23 -13.56
CA GLU A 157 8.43 17.35 -13.10
C GLU A 157 9.60 16.94 -12.20
N GLY A 158 9.74 15.64 -11.88
CA GLY A 158 10.79 15.13 -11.00
C GLY A 158 10.58 15.47 -9.51
N LYS A 159 9.38 15.91 -9.13
CA LYS A 159 9.01 16.22 -7.74
C LYS A 159 8.62 14.97 -6.93
N ARG A 160 8.21 13.92 -7.62
CA ARG A 160 7.78 12.66 -7.02
C ARG A 160 8.48 11.48 -7.66
N LYS A 161 8.96 10.57 -6.82
CA LYS A 161 9.48 9.28 -7.28
C LYS A 161 8.34 8.29 -7.36
N ILE A 162 8.30 7.55 -8.47
CA ILE A 162 7.36 6.45 -8.68
C ILE A 162 8.18 5.25 -9.13
N VAL A 163 8.02 4.14 -8.44
CA VAL A 163 8.49 2.81 -8.87
C VAL A 163 7.30 2.11 -9.52
N GLN A 164 6.22 1.93 -8.76
CA GLN A 164 5.01 1.31 -9.26
C GLN A 164 3.80 1.75 -8.43
N MET A 165 2.74 2.19 -9.08
CA MET A 165 1.46 2.46 -8.44
C MET A 165 0.33 1.71 -9.13
N PHE A 166 -0.58 1.16 -8.33
CA PHE A 166 -1.77 0.48 -8.78
C PHE A 166 -2.93 0.91 -7.89
N PHE A 167 -3.94 1.48 -8.52
CA PHE A 167 -5.17 1.90 -7.89
C PHE A 167 -6.31 1.11 -8.51
N ASP A 168 -7.06 0.40 -7.69
CA ASP A 168 -8.26 -0.34 -8.10
C ASP A 168 -9.52 0.25 -7.45
N ALA A 169 -10.68 -0.09 -8.01
CA ALA A 169 -11.99 0.45 -7.66
C ALA A 169 -12.09 1.99 -7.70
N ILE A 170 -11.28 2.65 -8.52
CA ILE A 170 -11.30 4.12 -8.65
C ILE A 170 -12.50 4.59 -9.48
N GLN A 171 -12.92 5.84 -9.29
CA GLN A 171 -14.15 6.37 -9.89
C GLN A 171 -13.98 6.66 -11.38
N ASN A 172 -14.47 5.74 -12.23
CA ASN A 172 -14.61 5.87 -13.68
C ASN A 172 -13.45 6.64 -14.35
N PRO A 173 -12.20 6.17 -14.20
CA PRO A 173 -11.06 6.90 -14.71
C PRO A 173 -11.13 6.95 -16.23
N SER A 174 -10.77 8.08 -16.81
CA SER A 174 -10.66 8.26 -18.25
C SER A 174 -9.22 8.54 -18.64
N GLU A 175 -8.78 8.02 -19.78
CA GLU A 175 -7.42 8.25 -20.28
C GLU A 175 -7.17 9.73 -20.54
N GLU A 176 -8.16 10.44 -21.09
CA GLU A 176 -8.12 11.88 -21.34
C GLU A 176 -7.87 12.69 -20.06
N GLU A 177 -8.60 12.42 -18.98
CA GLU A 177 -8.41 13.14 -17.71
C GLU A 177 -7.10 12.74 -17.00
N VAL A 178 -6.75 11.44 -17.03
CA VAL A 178 -5.52 10.94 -16.39
C VAL A 178 -4.27 11.53 -17.05
N LEU A 179 -4.28 11.70 -18.37
CA LEU A 179 -3.15 12.22 -19.15
C LEU A 179 -3.28 13.71 -19.49
N ALA A 180 -4.29 14.39 -18.96
CA ALA A 180 -4.50 15.81 -19.20
C ALA A 180 -3.26 16.64 -18.83
N ASN A 181 -3.05 17.73 -19.57
CA ASN A 181 -1.94 18.69 -19.36
C ASN A 181 -0.53 18.15 -19.65
N LEU A 182 -0.40 16.93 -20.17
CA LEU A 182 0.84 16.45 -20.76
C LEU A 182 0.95 16.91 -22.24
N ASP A 183 2.15 17.28 -22.65
CA ASP A 183 2.44 17.63 -24.03
C ASP A 183 2.37 16.36 -24.91
N PRO A 184 1.65 16.35 -26.04
CA PRO A 184 1.64 15.23 -26.97
C PRO A 184 3.03 14.71 -27.37
N GLU A 185 4.05 15.57 -27.41
CA GLU A 185 5.43 15.18 -27.73
C GLU A 185 6.09 14.29 -26.67
N CYS A 186 5.51 14.18 -25.47
CA CYS A 186 6.03 13.31 -24.41
C CYS A 186 5.51 11.87 -24.49
N PHE A 187 4.51 11.61 -25.34
CA PHE A 187 3.98 10.26 -25.52
C PHE A 187 4.93 9.39 -26.34
N ARG A 188 4.98 8.10 -25.99
CA ARG A 188 5.86 7.11 -26.63
C ARG A 188 5.06 5.92 -27.14
N THR A 189 5.47 5.41 -28.29
CA THR A 189 4.97 4.16 -28.87
C THR A 189 5.53 2.94 -28.15
N ALA A 190 5.01 1.76 -28.47
CA ALA A 190 5.52 0.50 -27.92
C ALA A 190 6.95 0.25 -28.33
N GLU A 191 7.23 0.50 -29.60
CA GLU A 191 8.55 0.35 -30.19
C GLU A 191 9.57 1.26 -29.49
N GLU A 192 9.22 2.54 -29.30
CA GLU A 192 10.10 3.50 -28.62
C GLU A 192 10.37 3.13 -27.15
N LEU A 193 9.36 2.61 -26.43
CA LEU A 193 9.57 2.15 -25.06
C LEU A 193 10.41 0.87 -24.98
N LEU A 194 10.29 -0.04 -25.95
CA LEU A 194 11.10 -1.27 -25.99
C LEU A 194 12.59 -0.97 -26.14
N ASP A 195 12.94 0.11 -26.83
CA ASP A 195 14.32 0.57 -26.95
C ASP A 195 14.87 1.16 -25.63
N ILE A 196 13.99 1.66 -24.76
CA ILE A 196 14.35 2.23 -23.45
C ILE A 196 14.54 1.13 -22.41
N VAL A 197 13.75 0.05 -22.45
CA VAL A 197 13.75 -0.97 -21.40
C VAL A 197 14.84 -2.02 -21.62
N THR A 198 15.81 -2.02 -20.72
CA THR A 198 16.94 -2.96 -20.74
C THR A 198 16.57 -4.39 -20.31
N GLU A 199 15.45 -4.59 -19.60
CA GLU A 199 14.98 -5.91 -19.14
C GLU A 199 13.53 -6.20 -19.53
N VAL A 200 13.35 -6.95 -20.63
CA VAL A 200 12.04 -7.41 -21.15
C VAL A 200 11.27 -8.29 -20.15
N SER A 201 11.91 -8.83 -19.10
CA SER A 201 11.25 -9.59 -18.02
C SER A 201 10.24 -8.73 -17.24
N GLN A 202 10.47 -7.42 -17.12
CA GLN A 202 9.55 -6.47 -16.47
C GLN A 202 8.28 -6.21 -17.32
N TRP A 203 8.37 -6.40 -18.64
CA TRP A 203 7.23 -6.32 -19.56
C TRP A 203 6.31 -7.54 -19.48
N ARG A 204 6.87 -8.72 -19.21
CA ARG A 204 6.22 -10.01 -19.48
C ARG A 204 5.14 -10.45 -18.49
N VAL A 205 4.94 -9.77 -17.36
CA VAL A 205 4.07 -10.29 -16.28
C VAL A 205 2.71 -9.57 -16.16
N ARG A 206 2.46 -8.46 -16.86
CA ARG A 206 1.19 -7.71 -16.72
C ARG A 206 0.62 -7.25 -18.06
N GLU A 207 0.10 -8.22 -18.79
CA GLU A 207 -0.91 -8.13 -19.85
C GLU A 207 -0.86 -6.97 -20.87
N LEU A 208 -0.63 -7.39 -22.12
CA LEU A 208 -0.91 -6.73 -23.40
C LEU A 208 -2.42 -6.64 -23.72
N SER A 209 -3.30 -6.86 -22.74
CA SER A 209 -4.76 -7.01 -22.95
C SER A 209 -5.53 -5.69 -22.93
N ARG A 210 -4.88 -4.57 -22.57
CA ARG A 210 -5.50 -3.25 -22.44
C ARG A 210 -4.68 -2.18 -23.15
N PRO A 211 -5.33 -1.12 -23.69
CA PRO A 211 -4.61 0.05 -24.14
C PRO A 211 -3.79 0.62 -22.98
N TRP A 212 -2.58 1.03 -23.29
CA TRP A 212 -1.64 1.66 -22.38
C TRP A 212 -0.93 2.77 -23.14
N VAL A 213 -0.46 3.77 -22.41
CA VAL A 213 0.24 4.93 -22.96
C VAL A 213 1.63 5.02 -22.35
N GLY A 214 2.64 5.16 -23.21
CA GLY A 214 4.00 5.49 -22.80
C GLY A 214 4.13 6.99 -22.58
N VAL A 215 4.76 7.39 -21.46
CA VAL A 215 5.05 8.79 -21.15
C VAL A 215 6.54 8.90 -20.81
N GLN A 216 7.25 9.83 -21.43
CA GLN A 216 8.64 10.14 -21.09
C GLN A 216 8.74 11.53 -20.44
N ASN A 217 9.39 11.61 -19.27
CA ASN A 217 9.58 12.88 -18.58
C ASN A 217 10.76 13.70 -19.14
N LYS A 218 10.95 14.92 -18.61
CA LYS A 218 11.96 15.88 -19.07
C LYS A 218 13.42 15.41 -18.92
N ILE A 219 13.67 14.43 -18.05
CA ILE A 219 15.01 13.87 -17.81
C ILE A 219 15.22 12.54 -18.54
N GLY A 220 14.28 12.16 -19.41
CA GLY A 220 14.38 10.98 -20.26
C GLY A 220 13.85 9.69 -19.63
N MET A 221 13.29 9.74 -18.41
CA MET A 221 12.70 8.55 -17.79
C MET A 221 11.34 8.22 -18.38
N ALA A 222 11.03 6.94 -18.53
CA ALA A 222 9.80 6.43 -19.11
C ALA A 222 8.89 5.76 -18.09
N MET A 223 7.59 5.94 -18.29
CA MET A 223 6.54 5.30 -17.49
C MET A 223 5.44 4.77 -18.41
N ILE A 224 4.89 3.62 -18.06
CA ILE A 224 3.66 3.10 -18.64
C ILE A 224 2.48 3.54 -17.77
N VAL A 225 1.49 4.15 -18.39
CA VAL A 225 0.19 4.46 -17.79
C VAL A 225 -0.84 3.52 -18.38
N LYS A 226 -1.56 2.79 -17.52
CA LYS A 226 -2.69 1.94 -17.93
C LYS A 226 -3.95 2.45 -17.28
N VAL A 227 -4.97 2.76 -18.08
CA VAL A 227 -6.28 3.17 -17.60
C VAL A 227 -7.29 2.08 -17.97
N GLY A 228 -7.89 1.48 -16.96
CA GLY A 228 -8.96 0.49 -17.10
C GLY A 228 -10.27 1.03 -16.53
N LYS A 229 -11.37 0.30 -16.74
CA LYS A 229 -12.72 0.76 -16.37
C LYS A 229 -12.87 1.30 -14.94
N HIS A 230 -12.17 0.72 -13.97
CA HIS A 230 -12.18 1.13 -12.55
C HIS A 230 -10.78 1.06 -11.93
N SER A 231 -9.74 1.13 -12.74
CA SER A 231 -8.37 0.88 -12.28
C SER A 231 -7.37 1.76 -13.02
N CYS A 232 -6.31 2.20 -12.36
CA CYS A 232 -5.16 2.82 -13.02
C CYS A 232 -3.85 2.20 -12.54
N SER A 233 -2.91 2.00 -13.46
CA SER A 233 -1.54 1.53 -13.16
C SER A 233 -0.51 2.51 -13.69
N LEU A 234 0.47 2.85 -12.87
CA LEU A 234 1.64 3.64 -13.21
C LEU A 234 2.87 2.76 -12.98
N ILE A 235 3.68 2.54 -14.01
CA ILE A 235 4.83 1.64 -13.93
C ILE A 235 6.04 2.36 -14.51
N ASN A 236 6.98 2.73 -13.65
CA ASN A 236 8.23 3.32 -14.11
C ASN A 236 9.12 2.21 -14.70
N LEU A 237 9.70 2.50 -15.86
CA LEU A 237 10.46 1.54 -16.65
C LEU A 237 11.98 1.59 -16.39
N ASP A 238 12.46 2.66 -15.74
CA ASP A 238 13.89 2.90 -15.52
C ASP A 238 14.36 2.47 -14.12
N LEU A 239 13.95 1.27 -13.69
CA LEU A 239 14.40 0.69 -12.43
C LEU A 239 15.86 0.22 -12.56
N LYS A 240 16.80 1.11 -12.20
CA LYS A 240 18.21 0.76 -11.94
C LYS A 240 18.45 0.48 -10.46
#